data_AF-A0A1M6DBL8-F1
#
_entry.id   AF-A0A1M6DBL8-F1
#
_cell.length_a   1.000
_cell.length_b   1.000
_cell.length_c   1.000
_cell.angle_alpha   90.00
_cell.angle_beta   90.00
_cell.angle_gamma   90.00
#
_symmetry.space_group_name_H-M   'P 1'
#
loop_
_entity.id
_entity.type
_entity.pdbx_description
1 polymer ?
#
loop_
_entity_poly.entity_id
_entity_poly.type
_entity_poly.pdbx_seq_one_letter_code
_entity_poly.pdbx_strand_id
1 'polypeptide(L)'
;MPTFNDPTADAAEARQALRGLAHATLRIDDPDKLYGIVGELLGATRSLEQSLIQLGGASLTHQDRAAHDDGDLGLGAADAWAAADALRQAAGHVSAAESALDQASGHLGRIAWQRPQSIGPAQDAVNAEAARRALDERRNRVRGDESWFTPDRIADIKRDRGLGR
;
A
#
# COMPACT_ATOMS: atom_id res chain seq x y z
N MET A 1 14.21 -1.34 -12.13
CA MET A 1 14.47 0.12 -12.04
C MET A 1 13.32 0.75 -12.77
N PRO A 2 12.62 1.73 -12.17
CA PRO A 2 11.38 2.22 -12.75
C PRO A 2 11.66 2.76 -14.15
N THR A 3 10.89 2.29 -15.12
CA THR A 3 11.09 2.69 -16.51
C THR A 3 10.26 3.92 -16.85
N PHE A 4 9.26 4.24 -16.02
CA PHE A 4 8.34 5.38 -16.12
C PHE A 4 7.57 5.47 -17.43
N ASN A 5 7.64 4.44 -18.27
CA ASN A 5 7.05 4.39 -19.60
C ASN A 5 6.21 3.12 -19.81
N ASP A 6 6.27 2.17 -18.87
CA ASP A 6 5.41 0.98 -18.86
C ASP A 6 4.65 0.92 -17.52
N PRO A 7 3.43 1.50 -17.44
CA PRO A 7 2.66 1.53 -16.21
C PRO A 7 2.28 0.13 -15.70
N THR A 8 2.29 -0.90 -16.55
CA THR A 8 2.02 -2.28 -16.12
C THR A 8 3.22 -2.87 -15.38
N ALA A 9 4.42 -2.68 -15.94
CA ALA A 9 5.66 -3.10 -15.27
C ALA A 9 5.89 -2.28 -13.99
N ASP A 10 5.71 -0.97 -14.04
CA ASP A 10 5.92 -0.06 -12.90
C ASP A 10 4.92 -0.38 -11.75
N ALA A 11 3.67 -0.73 -12.04
CA ALA A 11 2.72 -1.20 -11.02
C ALA A 11 3.16 -2.52 -10.35
N ALA A 12 3.78 -3.44 -11.12
CA ALA A 12 4.33 -4.67 -10.56
C ALA A 12 5.57 -4.40 -9.69
N GLU A 13 6.46 -3.51 -10.10
CA GLU A 13 7.61 -3.06 -9.31
C GLU A 13 7.14 -2.38 -8.01
N ALA A 14 6.15 -1.48 -8.06
CA ALA A 14 5.58 -0.81 -6.89
C ALA A 14 5.03 -1.82 -5.87
N ARG A 15 4.28 -2.83 -6.34
CA ARG A 15 3.79 -3.91 -5.47
C ARG A 15 4.93 -4.69 -4.79
N GLN A 16 6.01 -4.98 -5.52
CA GLN A 16 7.17 -5.67 -4.95
C GLN A 16 7.93 -4.79 -3.96
N ALA A 17 8.10 -3.50 -4.26
CA ALA A 17 8.71 -2.53 -3.35
C ALA A 17 7.93 -2.43 -2.03
N LEU A 18 6.59 -2.34 -2.09
CA LEU A 18 5.73 -2.33 -0.89
C LEU A 18 5.80 -3.64 -0.10
N ARG A 19 5.87 -4.79 -0.78
CA ARG A 19 6.10 -6.09 -0.10
C ARG A 19 7.46 -6.15 0.58
N GLY A 20 8.51 -5.68 -0.10
CA GLY A 20 9.86 -5.59 0.45
C GLY A 20 9.91 -4.67 1.67
N LEU A 21 9.25 -3.51 1.59
CA LEU A 21 9.12 -2.57 2.70
C LEU A 21 8.37 -3.21 3.87
N ALA A 22 7.21 -3.83 3.64
CA ALA A 22 6.45 -4.52 4.68
C ALA A 22 7.28 -5.59 5.40
N HIS A 23 8.09 -6.36 4.64
CA HIS A 23 9.01 -7.34 5.21
C HIS A 23 10.12 -6.68 6.04
N ALA A 24 10.75 -5.62 5.53
CA ALA A 24 11.82 -4.91 6.24
C ALA A 24 11.31 -4.20 7.51
N THR A 25 10.09 -3.68 7.51
CA THR A 25 9.50 -2.97 8.66
C THR A 25 9.03 -3.89 9.79
N LEU A 26 9.08 -5.22 9.62
CA LEU A 26 8.82 -6.16 10.73
C LEU A 26 9.81 -5.99 11.88
N ARG A 27 11.03 -5.50 11.60
CA ARG A 27 12.04 -5.23 12.61
C ARG A 27 12.87 -4.01 12.23
N ILE A 28 12.69 -2.92 12.98
CA ILE A 28 13.47 -1.70 12.86
C ILE A 28 14.37 -1.61 14.10
N ASP A 29 15.67 -1.88 13.91
CA ASP A 29 16.64 -1.90 15.01
C ASP A 29 17.11 -0.50 15.41
N ASP A 30 17.04 0.45 14.47
CA ASP A 30 17.45 1.85 14.66
C ASP A 30 16.22 2.77 14.57
N PRO A 31 15.72 3.29 15.69
CA PRO A 31 14.50 4.09 15.73
C PRO A 31 14.66 5.46 15.05
N ASP A 32 15.89 5.95 14.85
CA ASP A 32 16.13 7.21 14.13
C ASP A 32 15.70 7.11 12.65
N LYS A 33 15.59 5.89 12.11
CA LYS A 33 15.13 5.65 10.73
C LYS A 33 13.62 5.83 10.55
N LEU A 34 12.84 5.81 11.62
CA LEU A 34 11.36 5.86 11.54
C LEU A 34 10.87 7.12 10.83
N TYR A 35 11.47 8.28 11.14
CA TYR A 35 11.10 9.55 10.52
C TYR A 35 11.33 9.51 9.00
N GLY A 36 12.51 9.05 8.56
CA GLY A 36 12.82 8.94 7.14
C GLY A 36 11.91 7.97 6.39
N ILE A 37 11.63 6.79 6.98
CA ILE A 37 10.72 5.79 6.37
C ILE A 37 9.31 6.36 6.19
N VAL A 38 8.77 7.07 7.19
CA VAL A 38 7.45 7.72 7.07
C VAL A 38 7.48 8.85 6.04
N GLY A 39 8.58 9.60 5.93
CA GLY A 39 8.79 10.60 4.89
C GLY A 39 8.71 10.03 3.46
N GLU A 40 9.35 8.89 3.21
CA GLU A 40 9.25 8.20 1.91
C GLU A 40 7.83 7.69 1.64
N LEU A 41 7.14 7.18 2.66
CA LEU A 41 5.75 6.75 2.55
C LEU A 41 4.79 7.90 2.21
N LEU A 42 5.03 9.13 2.69
CA LEU A 42 4.28 10.32 2.28
C LEU A 42 4.44 10.60 0.78
N GLY A 43 5.66 10.49 0.24
CA GLY A 43 5.91 10.63 -1.19
C GLY A 43 5.21 9.53 -2.00
N ALA A 44 5.24 8.30 -1.49
CA ALA A 44 4.60 7.15 -2.10
C ALA A 44 3.07 7.28 -2.13
N THR A 45 2.42 7.76 -1.06
CA THR A 45 0.96 7.97 -1.04
C THR A 45 0.51 9.02 -2.03
N ARG A 46 1.23 10.14 -2.16
CA ARG A 46 0.93 11.16 -3.19
C ARG A 46 1.04 10.60 -4.61
N SER A 47 2.09 9.81 -4.86
CA SER A 47 2.30 9.16 -6.15
C SER A 47 1.22 8.12 -6.46
N LEU A 48 0.76 7.39 -5.42
CA LEU A 48 -0.32 6.41 -5.54
C LEU A 48 -1.67 7.10 -5.80
N GLU A 49 -2.01 8.17 -5.07
CA GLU A 49 -3.21 8.97 -5.30
C GLU A 49 -3.27 9.44 -6.77
N GLN A 50 -2.18 10.04 -7.24
CA GLN A 50 -2.07 10.52 -8.61
C GLN A 50 -2.19 9.38 -9.64
N SER A 51 -1.66 8.19 -9.34
CA SER A 51 -1.80 7.01 -10.20
C SER A 51 -3.25 6.51 -10.27
N LEU A 52 -3.97 6.50 -9.15
CA LEU A 52 -5.38 6.11 -9.09
C LEU A 52 -6.28 7.07 -9.87
N ILE A 53 -6.04 8.38 -9.75
CA ILE A 53 -6.75 9.41 -10.52
C ILE A 53 -6.52 9.20 -12.02
N GLN A 54 -5.27 8.94 -12.44
CA GLN A 54 -4.93 8.69 -13.84
C GLN A 54 -5.60 7.42 -14.38
N LEU A 55 -5.62 6.33 -13.61
CA LEU A 55 -6.34 5.11 -13.98
C LEU A 55 -7.84 5.35 -14.14
N GLY A 56 -8.45 6.15 -13.26
CA GLY A 56 -9.85 6.54 -13.39
C GLY A 56 -10.12 7.34 -14.67
N GLY A 57 -9.23 8.28 -15.00
CA GLY A 57 -9.30 9.03 -16.25
C GLY A 57 -9.14 8.15 -17.49
N ALA A 58 -8.27 7.14 -17.43
CA ALA A 58 -8.08 6.17 -18.52
C ALA A 58 -9.36 5.33 -18.76
N SER A 59 -10.04 4.90 -17.69
CA SER A 59 -11.33 4.19 -17.80
C SER A 59 -12.37 5.02 -18.55
N LEU A 60 -12.50 6.32 -18.22
CA LEU A 60 -13.44 7.22 -18.89
C LEU A 60 -13.04 7.51 -20.35
N THR A 61 -11.75 7.64 -20.62
CA THR A 61 -11.24 7.88 -21.99
C THR A 61 -11.55 6.72 -22.93
N HIS A 62 -11.61 5.50 -22.40
CA HIS A 62 -11.82 4.28 -23.19
C HIS A 62 -13.22 3.67 -23.07
N GLN A 63 -14.14 4.33 -22.36
CA GLN A 63 -15.49 3.82 -22.08
C GLN A 63 -16.29 3.44 -23.34
N ASP A 64 -16.10 4.18 -24.45
CA ASP A 64 -16.85 3.95 -25.70
C ASP A 64 -16.51 2.61 -26.37
N ARG A 65 -15.45 1.93 -25.89
CA ARG A 65 -14.99 0.62 -26.38
C ARG A 65 -15.21 -0.49 -25.34
N ALA A 66 -15.77 -0.16 -24.18
CA ALA A 66 -16.02 -1.12 -23.12
C ALA A 66 -17.30 -1.91 -23.44
N ALA A 67 -17.20 -3.24 -23.40
CA ALA A 67 -18.33 -4.15 -23.58
C ALA A 67 -18.26 -5.27 -22.55
N HIS A 68 -19.41 -5.84 -22.18
CA HIS A 68 -19.46 -7.16 -21.55
C HIS A 68 -19.13 -8.27 -22.57
N ASP A 69 -18.91 -9.49 -22.07
CA ASP A 69 -18.51 -10.63 -22.91
C ASP A 69 -19.55 -10.98 -24.00
N ASP A 70 -20.82 -10.59 -23.79
CA ASP A 70 -21.92 -10.72 -24.76
C ASP A 70 -21.99 -9.56 -25.78
N GLY A 71 -21.12 -8.56 -25.66
CA GLY A 71 -21.03 -7.40 -26.54
C GLY A 71 -21.85 -6.19 -26.09
N ASP A 72 -22.46 -6.19 -24.90
CA ASP A 72 -23.23 -5.04 -24.42
C ASP A 72 -22.31 -3.85 -24.08
N LEU A 73 -22.30 -2.86 -24.98
CA LEU A 73 -21.54 -1.61 -24.83
C LEU A 73 -22.12 -0.67 -23.75
N GLY A 74 -23.44 -0.73 -23.51
CA GLY A 74 -24.10 0.11 -22.52
C GLY A 74 -23.70 -0.30 -21.10
N LEU A 75 -23.75 -1.61 -20.82
CA LEU A 75 -23.27 -2.16 -19.55
C LEU A 75 -21.76 -1.98 -19.39
N GLY A 76 -20.97 -2.18 -20.44
CA GLY A 76 -19.52 -1.94 -20.41
C GLY A 76 -19.15 -0.49 -20.09
N ALA A 77 -19.82 0.49 -20.72
CA ALA A 77 -19.61 1.90 -20.42
C ALA A 77 -20.04 2.28 -19.00
N ALA A 78 -21.16 1.72 -18.51
CA ALA A 78 -21.60 1.93 -17.13
C ALA A 78 -20.58 1.41 -16.11
N ASP A 79 -19.98 0.25 -16.36
CA ASP A 79 -18.93 -0.31 -15.51
C ASP A 79 -17.63 0.50 -15.58
N ALA A 80 -17.27 1.06 -16.75
CA ALA A 80 -16.12 1.95 -16.87
C ALA A 80 -16.27 3.21 -16.00
N TRP A 81 -17.49 3.78 -15.94
CA TRP A 81 -17.83 4.87 -15.02
C TRP A 81 -17.74 4.45 -13.56
N ALA A 82 -18.34 3.31 -13.20
CA ALA A 82 -18.30 2.79 -11.85
C ALA A 82 -16.85 2.54 -11.38
N ALA A 83 -16.00 2.00 -12.25
CA ALA A 83 -14.59 1.80 -11.97
C ALA A 83 -13.85 3.13 -11.76
N ALA A 84 -14.12 4.15 -12.58
CA ALA A 84 -13.51 5.47 -12.42
C ALA A 84 -13.91 6.14 -11.10
N ASP A 85 -15.18 5.99 -10.69
CA ASP A 85 -15.66 6.50 -9.41
C ASP A 85 -15.02 5.76 -8.22
N ALA A 86 -14.95 4.44 -8.26
CA ALA A 86 -14.27 3.64 -7.24
C ALA A 86 -12.78 4.00 -7.10
N LEU A 87 -12.09 4.24 -8.22
CA LEU A 87 -10.69 4.69 -8.23
C LEU A 87 -10.54 6.09 -7.61
N ARG A 88 -11.48 7.00 -7.86
CA ARG A 88 -11.53 8.32 -7.22
C ARG A 88 -11.76 8.23 -5.71
N GLN A 89 -12.67 7.36 -5.27
CA GLN A 89 -12.89 7.10 -3.85
C GLN A 89 -11.62 6.54 -3.19
N ALA A 90 -10.95 5.58 -3.84
CA ALA A 90 -9.68 5.04 -3.38
C ALA A 90 -8.59 6.12 -3.27
N ALA A 91 -8.50 7.04 -4.25
CA ALA A 91 -7.59 8.19 -4.17
C ALA A 91 -7.88 9.06 -2.94
N GLY A 92 -9.16 9.32 -2.64
CA GLY A 92 -9.57 10.02 -1.42
C GLY A 92 -9.13 9.32 -0.12
N HIS A 93 -9.21 7.98 -0.08
CA HIS A 93 -8.70 7.21 1.06
C HIS A 93 -7.17 7.29 1.19
N VAL A 94 -6.44 7.27 0.07
CA VAL A 94 -4.98 7.44 0.07
C VAL A 94 -4.58 8.84 0.56
N SER A 95 -5.30 9.88 0.14
CA SER A 95 -5.11 11.25 0.64
C SER A 95 -5.37 11.38 2.15
N ALA A 96 -6.40 10.69 2.66
CA ALA A 96 -6.64 10.61 4.10
C ALA A 96 -5.50 9.88 4.84
N ALA A 97 -4.96 8.82 4.25
CA ALA A 97 -3.80 8.11 4.79
C ALA A 97 -2.53 8.98 4.78
N GLU A 98 -2.31 9.76 3.73
CA GLU A 98 -1.23 10.76 3.67
C GLU A 98 -1.34 11.75 4.84
N SER A 99 -2.54 12.29 5.09
CA SER A 99 -2.78 13.22 6.20
C SER A 99 -2.47 12.60 7.57
N ALA A 100 -2.74 11.31 7.75
CA ALA A 100 -2.38 10.59 8.98
C ALA A 100 -0.87 10.31 9.08
N LEU A 101 -0.21 10.02 7.96
CA LEU A 101 1.24 9.87 7.89
C LEU A 101 1.96 11.19 8.18
N ASP A 102 1.41 12.32 7.74
CA ASP A 102 1.98 13.65 7.99
C ASP A 102 1.95 13.97 9.49
N GLN A 103 0.82 13.71 10.15
CA GLN A 103 0.72 13.80 11.61
C GLN A 103 1.73 12.88 12.31
N ALA A 104 1.85 11.62 11.87
CA ALA A 104 2.83 10.68 12.42
C ALA A 104 4.26 11.17 12.23
N SER A 105 4.60 11.70 11.06
CA SER A 105 5.90 12.32 10.76
C SER A 105 6.18 13.49 11.71
N GLY A 106 5.19 14.37 11.94
CA GLY A 106 5.28 15.47 12.88
C GLY A 106 5.48 15.01 14.33
N HIS A 107 4.90 13.88 14.74
CA HIS A 107 5.19 13.28 16.05
C HIS A 107 6.60 12.69 16.12
N LEU A 108 7.01 11.90 15.12
CA LEU A 108 8.33 11.27 15.05
C LEU A 108 9.46 12.31 15.05
N GLY A 109 9.30 13.41 14.33
CA GLY A 109 10.28 14.50 14.28
C GLY A 109 10.50 15.23 15.61
N ARG A 110 9.63 15.04 16.61
CA ARG A 110 9.79 15.60 17.97
C ARG A 110 10.45 14.63 18.94
N ILE A 111 10.62 13.35 18.57
CA ILE A 111 11.19 12.35 19.46
C ILE A 111 12.71 12.39 19.35
N ALA A 112 13.38 12.60 20.48
CA ALA A 112 14.82 12.37 20.61
C ALA A 112 15.02 10.99 21.25
N TRP A 113 15.27 9.97 20.42
CA TRP A 113 15.51 8.61 20.89
C TRP A 113 16.78 8.57 21.74
N GLN A 114 16.64 8.15 23.01
CA GLN A 114 17.77 7.95 23.90
C GLN A 114 18.43 6.60 23.59
N ARG A 115 19.76 6.52 23.75
CA ARG A 115 20.42 5.21 23.72
C ARG A 115 19.82 4.30 24.81
N PRO A 116 19.64 3.00 24.55
CA PRO A 116 19.13 2.07 25.54
C PRO A 116 19.99 2.18 26.81
N GLN A 117 19.37 2.59 27.91
CA GLN A 117 19.98 2.47 29.22
C GLN A 117 19.91 0.99 29.54
N SER A 118 21.04 0.27 29.58
CA SER A 118 21.00 -1.15 29.91
C SER A 118 20.50 -1.29 31.34
N ILE A 119 19.27 -1.82 31.48
CA ILE A 119 18.65 -2.13 32.77
C ILE A 119 18.90 -3.60 33.15
N GLY A 120 19.75 -4.28 32.38
CA GLY A 120 20.11 -5.69 32.50
C GLY A 120 19.46 -6.57 31.40
N PRO A 121 20.14 -7.65 30.95
CA PRO A 121 19.73 -8.44 29.79
C PRO A 121 18.36 -9.12 29.93
N ALA A 122 17.95 -9.45 31.17
CA ALA A 122 16.63 -10.04 31.42
C ALA A 122 15.49 -9.03 31.19
N GLN A 123 15.66 -7.78 31.63
CA GLN A 123 14.63 -6.75 31.48
C GLN A 123 14.51 -6.28 30.03
N ASP A 124 15.64 -6.19 29.31
CA ASP A 124 15.67 -5.86 27.89
C ASP A 124 14.92 -6.91 27.05
N ALA A 125 15.07 -8.20 27.38
CA ALA A 125 14.35 -9.30 26.73
C ALA A 125 12.83 -9.22 26.98
N VAL A 126 12.41 -8.93 28.20
CA VAL A 126 10.98 -8.77 28.57
C VAL A 126 10.35 -7.62 27.79
N ASN A 127 11.03 -6.47 27.72
CA ASN A 127 10.55 -5.30 26.98
C ASN A 127 10.41 -5.59 25.48
N ALA A 128 11.40 -6.28 24.89
CA ALA A 128 11.36 -6.69 23.49
C ALA A 128 10.23 -7.67 23.18
N GLU A 129 9.96 -8.63 24.08
CA GLU A 129 8.87 -9.59 23.91
C GLU A 129 7.50 -8.92 24.04
N ALA A 130 7.32 -8.01 25.00
CA ALA A 130 6.09 -7.22 25.14
C ALA A 130 5.79 -6.39 23.88
N ALA A 131 6.80 -5.74 23.30
CA ALA A 131 6.65 -4.98 22.06
C ALA A 131 6.24 -5.87 20.87
N ARG A 132 6.83 -7.08 20.77
CA ARG A 132 6.47 -8.07 19.73
C ARG A 132 5.02 -8.52 19.88
N ARG A 133 4.58 -8.87 21.10
CA ARG A 133 3.18 -9.27 21.35
C ARG A 133 2.19 -8.16 20.99
N ALA A 134 2.48 -6.92 21.37
CA ALA A 134 1.63 -5.77 21.03
C ALA A 134 1.54 -5.54 19.51
N LEU A 135 2.64 -5.74 18.76
CA LEU A 135 2.65 -5.69 17.30
C LEU A 135 1.81 -6.82 16.70
N ASP A 136 1.94 -8.05 17.20
CA ASP A 136 1.18 -9.21 16.73
C ASP A 136 -0.34 -9.04 16.97
N GLU A 137 -0.73 -8.54 18.13
CA GLU A 137 -2.14 -8.23 18.45
C GLU A 137 -2.73 -7.16 17.54
N ARG A 138 -1.98 -6.07 17.31
CA ARG A 138 -2.41 -4.99 16.40
C ARG A 138 -2.53 -5.52 14.97
N ARG A 139 -1.57 -6.33 14.51
CA ARG A 139 -1.62 -6.98 13.19
C ARG A 139 -2.88 -7.84 13.05
N ASN A 140 -3.21 -8.65 14.06
CA ASN A 140 -4.37 -9.53 14.00
C ASN A 140 -5.70 -8.75 14.02
N ARG A 141 -5.77 -7.62 14.73
CA ARG A 141 -6.98 -6.77 14.77
C ARG A 141 -7.32 -6.10 13.44
N VAL A 142 -6.31 -5.70 12.66
CA VAL A 142 -6.51 -5.02 11.38
C VAL A 142 -7.00 -5.98 10.29
N ARG A 143 -6.86 -7.29 10.47
CA ARG A 143 -6.77 -8.24 9.36
C ARG A 143 -7.89 -9.26 9.25
N GLY A 144 -8.44 -9.77 10.34
CA GLY A 144 -9.10 -11.08 10.28
C GLY A 144 -8.12 -12.18 9.81
N ASP A 145 -8.53 -13.45 9.79
CA ASP A 145 -7.64 -14.61 9.62
C ASP A 145 -6.93 -14.77 8.24
N GLU A 146 -7.06 -13.84 7.30
CA GLU A 146 -6.51 -14.00 5.94
C GLU A 146 -5.01 -13.63 5.87
N SER A 147 -4.13 -14.62 5.69
CA SER A 147 -2.67 -14.47 5.57
C SER A 147 -2.20 -13.39 4.56
N TRP A 148 -1.18 -12.62 4.93
CA TRP A 148 -0.55 -11.54 4.13
C TRP A 148 0.15 -12.03 2.86
N PHE A 149 0.34 -13.33 2.77
CA PHE A 149 1.14 -13.97 1.76
C PHE A 149 0.33 -14.93 0.89
N THR A 150 -0.99 -14.80 0.77
CA THR A 150 -1.70 -15.49 -0.31
C THR A 150 -1.15 -14.94 -1.63
N PRO A 151 -0.37 -15.72 -2.39
CA PRO A 151 0.08 -15.27 -3.68
C PRO A 151 -1.15 -15.14 -4.57
N ASP A 152 -1.21 -14.05 -5.34
CA ASP A 152 -1.73 -14.09 -6.70
C ASP A 152 -3.24 -14.07 -6.98
N ARG A 153 -4.11 -13.46 -6.15
CA ARG A 153 -5.46 -13.07 -6.67
C ARG A 153 -5.38 -12.24 -7.96
N ILE A 154 -4.40 -11.35 -8.08
CA ILE A 154 -4.22 -10.53 -9.28
C ILE A 154 -3.70 -11.37 -10.47
N ALA A 155 -2.80 -12.33 -10.25
CA ALA A 155 -2.33 -13.17 -11.34
C ALA A 155 -3.40 -14.18 -11.78
N ASP A 156 -4.23 -14.66 -10.84
CA ASP A 156 -5.39 -15.49 -11.11
C ASP A 156 -6.44 -14.72 -11.91
N ILE A 157 -6.80 -13.48 -11.51
CA ILE A 157 -7.69 -12.62 -12.30
C ILE A 157 -7.14 -12.36 -13.70
N LYS A 158 -5.83 -12.13 -13.84
CA LYS A 158 -5.19 -11.95 -15.16
C LYS A 158 -5.26 -13.23 -16.00
N ARG A 159 -5.08 -14.40 -15.39
CA ARG A 159 -5.18 -15.70 -16.07
C ARG A 159 -6.62 -15.97 -16.53
N ASP A 160 -7.60 -15.77 -15.65
CA ASP A 160 -9.02 -16.01 -15.91
C ASP A 160 -9.56 -15.09 -17.02
N ARG A 161 -9.00 -13.88 -17.15
CA ARG A 161 -9.37 -12.91 -18.19
C ARG A 161 -8.50 -12.98 -19.45
N GLY A 162 -7.57 -13.93 -19.56
CA GLY A 162 -6.68 -14.03 -20.73
C GLY A 162 -5.72 -12.83 -20.91
N LEU A 163 -5.45 -12.08 -19.84
CA LEU A 163 -4.60 -10.88 -19.83
C LEU A 163 -3.13 -11.18 -19.46
N GLY A 164 -2.77 -12.46 -19.29
CA GLY A 164 -1.40 -12.90 -19.07
C GLY A 164 -0.63 -12.99 -20.40
N ARG A 165 0.46 -12.24 -20.54
CA ARG A 165 1.47 -12.50 -21.59
C ARG A 165 2.35 -13.67 -21.20
#